data_AF-A0ABD5HYL3-F1
#
_entry.id   AF-A0ABD5HYL3-F1
#
_cell.length_a   1.000
_cell.length_b   1.000
_cell.length_c   1.000
_cell.angle_alpha   90.00
_cell.angle_beta   90.00
_cell.angle_gamma   90.00
#
_symmetry.space_group_name_H-M   'P 1'
#
loop_
_entity.id
_entity.type
_entity.pdbx_description
1 polymer ?
#
loop_
_entity_poly.entity_id
_entity_poly.type
_entity_poly.pdbx_seq_one_letter_code
_entity_poly.pdbx_strand_id
1 'polypeptide(L)'
;MHALVIGGTGMLKRVSMWLCEQGFHVSIIGRDEVKLENVKRMSSTPENITCLSLDYHNDEDVKLAIKSTVEKNGPITLVVAWVHSSAKHALSNICKELDLSSKTYSLFHILGSKASRMTAQKIGSTRCSYHRIILGFILEDTYGRWLTHEEIADGVIKGIESKRAEWIVGRAEPWELRPKW
;
A
#
# COMPACT_ATOMS: atom_id res chain seq x y z
N MET A 1 7.56 -3.93 -15.11
CA MET A 1 7.21 -4.54 -13.81
C MET A 1 5.87 -3.97 -13.39
N HIS A 2 5.05 -4.68 -12.62
CA HIS A 2 3.69 -4.24 -12.32
C HIS A 2 3.46 -4.18 -10.80
N ALA A 3 2.96 -3.04 -10.33
CA ALA A 3 2.64 -2.78 -8.94
C ALA A 3 1.13 -2.57 -8.74
N LEU A 4 0.62 -3.05 -7.61
CA LEU A 4 -0.76 -2.81 -7.15
C LEU A 4 -0.73 -1.89 -5.93
N VAL A 5 -1.52 -0.82 -5.94
CA VAL A 5 -1.62 0.13 -4.82
C VAL A 5 -3.06 0.24 -4.32
N ILE A 6 -3.27 0.01 -3.01
CA ILE A 6 -4.56 0.21 -2.34
C ILE A 6 -4.44 1.43 -1.43
N GLY A 7 -5.35 2.39 -1.59
CA GLY A 7 -5.26 3.70 -0.93
C GLY A 7 -4.41 4.72 -1.69
N GLY A 8 -4.06 4.42 -2.95
CA GLY A 8 -3.21 5.24 -3.82
C GLY A 8 -3.82 6.55 -4.32
N THR A 9 -5.04 6.89 -3.91
CA THR A 9 -5.69 8.18 -4.21
C THR A 9 -5.59 9.21 -3.08
N GLY A 10 -5.20 8.77 -1.87
CA GLY A 10 -5.08 9.60 -0.67
C GLY A 10 -3.62 9.80 -0.27
N MET A 11 -3.27 9.47 0.97
CA MET A 11 -1.92 9.64 1.51
C MET A 11 -0.83 8.89 0.72
N LEU A 12 -1.18 7.80 0.00
CA LEU A 12 -0.25 7.04 -0.82
C LEU A 12 -0.17 7.53 -2.28
N LYS A 13 -0.83 8.64 -2.63
CA LYS A 13 -0.82 9.19 -3.99
C LYS A 13 0.60 9.41 -4.53
N ARG A 14 1.48 9.99 -3.72
CA ARG A 14 2.87 10.23 -4.13
C ARG A 14 3.67 8.93 -4.28
N VAL A 15 3.34 7.90 -3.51
CA VAL A 15 3.94 6.56 -3.66
C VAL A 15 3.54 5.94 -5.01
N SER A 16 2.27 6.08 -5.42
CA SER A 16 1.82 5.61 -6.75
C SER A 16 2.58 6.27 -7.89
N MET A 17 2.78 7.60 -7.81
CA MET A 17 3.52 8.35 -8.83
C MET A 17 5.00 7.98 -8.84
N TRP A 18 5.62 7.89 -7.66
CA TRP A 18 7.01 7.44 -7.53
C TRP A 18 7.24 6.04 -8.11
N LEU A 19 6.32 5.10 -7.89
CA LEU A 19 6.43 3.75 -8.50
C LEU A 19 6.42 3.82 -10.03
N CYS A 20 5.62 4.71 -10.63
CA CYS A 20 5.63 4.92 -12.08
C CYS A 20 6.99 5.44 -12.56
N GLU A 21 7.58 6.40 -11.83
CA GLU A 21 8.93 6.94 -12.10
C GLU A 21 10.02 5.86 -11.99
N GLN A 22 9.83 4.84 -11.14
CA GLN A 22 10.70 3.66 -11.06
C GLN A 22 10.46 2.65 -12.20
N GLY A 23 9.63 2.96 -13.18
CA GLY A 23 9.35 2.11 -14.34
C GLY A 23 8.33 0.99 -14.07
N PHE A 24 7.51 1.11 -13.02
CA PHE A 24 6.38 0.21 -12.83
C PHE A 24 5.16 0.69 -13.63
N HIS A 25 4.45 -0.28 -14.20
CA HIS A 25 3.03 -0.10 -14.44
C HIS A 25 2.32 -0.18 -13.09
N VAL A 26 1.47 0.79 -12.76
CA VAL A 26 0.82 0.90 -11.45
C VAL A 26 -0.69 0.81 -11.59
N SER A 27 -1.27 -0.21 -10.99
CA SER A 27 -2.71 -0.36 -10.87
C SER A 27 -3.17 0.13 -9.51
N ILE A 28 -4.15 1.03 -9.47
CA ILE A 28 -4.60 1.68 -8.23
C ILE A 28 -6.05 1.30 -7.95
N ILE A 29 -6.31 0.68 -6.81
CA ILE A 29 -7.66 0.39 -6.32
C ILE A 29 -8.18 1.56 -5.49
N GLY A 30 -9.36 2.04 -5.84
CA GLY A 30 -10.09 3.06 -5.08
C GLY A 30 -11.57 3.11 -5.47
N ARG A 31 -12.41 3.68 -4.61
CA ARG A 31 -13.86 3.76 -4.85
C ARG A 31 -14.30 4.98 -5.66
N ASP A 32 -13.45 5.98 -5.75
CA ASP A 32 -13.75 7.28 -6.32
C ASP A 32 -12.98 7.43 -7.63
N GLU A 33 -13.70 7.27 -8.74
CA GLU A 33 -13.16 7.33 -10.08
C GLU A 33 -12.54 8.70 -10.39
N VAL A 34 -13.15 9.80 -9.92
CA VAL A 34 -12.62 11.15 -10.11
C VAL A 34 -11.27 11.29 -9.44
N LYS A 35 -11.12 10.76 -8.22
CA LYS A 35 -9.82 10.76 -7.52
C LYS A 35 -8.79 9.88 -8.21
N LEU A 36 -9.18 8.72 -8.74
CA LEU A 36 -8.28 7.85 -9.51
C LEU A 36 -7.76 8.56 -10.77
N GLU A 37 -8.66 9.14 -11.55
CA GLU A 37 -8.31 9.90 -12.75
C GLU A 37 -7.48 11.15 -12.43
N ASN A 38 -7.68 11.78 -11.27
CA ASN A 38 -6.80 12.85 -10.79
C ASN A 38 -5.37 12.36 -10.57
N VAL A 39 -5.16 11.17 -9.98
CA VAL A 39 -3.80 10.61 -9.83
C VAL A 39 -3.17 10.38 -11.19
N LYS A 40 -3.93 9.78 -12.13
CA LYS A 40 -3.47 9.52 -13.48
C LYS A 40 -3.05 10.80 -14.21
N ARG A 41 -3.89 11.84 -14.16
CA ARG A 41 -3.60 13.16 -14.78
C ARG A 41 -2.40 13.88 -14.18
N MET A 42 -2.12 13.68 -12.90
CA MET A 42 -0.97 14.29 -12.22
C MET A 42 0.34 13.53 -12.42
N SER A 43 0.28 12.28 -12.90
CA SER A 43 1.46 11.47 -13.17
C SER A 43 2.21 11.98 -14.40
N SER A 44 3.55 11.90 -14.37
CA SER A 44 4.39 12.16 -15.53
C SER A 44 4.27 11.08 -16.61
N THR A 45 3.81 9.88 -16.25
CA THR A 45 3.60 8.74 -17.16
C THR A 45 2.17 8.18 -16.98
N PRO A 46 1.14 8.91 -17.42
CA PRO A 46 -0.27 8.51 -17.22
C PRO A 46 -0.62 7.17 -17.88
N GLU A 47 0.06 6.78 -18.95
CA GLU A 47 -0.10 5.50 -19.67
C GLU A 47 0.28 4.29 -18.81
N ASN A 48 1.18 4.48 -17.83
CA ASN A 48 1.59 3.45 -16.89
C ASN A 48 0.62 3.29 -15.72
N ILE A 49 -0.51 4.01 -15.70
CA ILE A 49 -1.50 3.91 -14.62
C ILE A 49 -2.79 3.24 -15.10
N THR A 50 -3.20 2.20 -14.38
CA THR A 50 -4.53 1.59 -14.49
C THR A 50 -5.37 1.94 -13.28
N CYS A 51 -6.46 2.67 -13.50
CA CYS A 51 -7.45 3.00 -12.48
C CYS A 51 -8.41 1.81 -12.30
N LEU A 52 -8.49 1.26 -11.09
CA LEU A 52 -9.42 0.19 -10.73
C LEU A 52 -10.47 0.77 -9.77
N SER A 53 -11.56 1.28 -10.35
CA SER A 53 -12.67 1.89 -9.62
C SER A 53 -13.56 0.78 -9.01
N LEU A 54 -13.25 0.39 -7.78
CA LEU A 54 -13.97 -0.67 -7.05
C LEU A 54 -13.81 -0.54 -5.53
N ASP A 55 -14.74 -1.14 -4.77
CA ASP A 55 -14.62 -1.29 -3.33
C ASP A 55 -13.85 -2.57 -3.00
N TYR A 56 -12.71 -2.45 -2.32
CA TYR A 56 -11.91 -3.60 -1.91
C TYR A 56 -12.59 -4.48 -0.85
N HIS A 57 -13.76 -4.11 -0.33
CA HIS A 57 -14.60 -5.00 0.47
C HIS A 57 -15.36 -6.03 -0.38
N ASN A 58 -15.50 -5.82 -1.70
CA ASN A 58 -16.13 -6.79 -2.59
C ASN A 58 -15.07 -7.75 -3.16
N ASP A 59 -14.99 -8.93 -2.56
CA ASP A 59 -13.96 -9.93 -2.89
C ASP A 59 -14.00 -10.38 -4.36
N GLU A 60 -15.18 -10.53 -4.96
CA GLU A 60 -15.30 -10.97 -6.36
C GLU A 60 -14.87 -9.87 -7.34
N ASP A 61 -15.24 -8.61 -7.08
CA ASP A 61 -14.81 -7.49 -7.91
C ASP A 61 -13.29 -7.32 -7.87
N VAL A 62 -12.68 -7.43 -6.67
CA VAL A 62 -11.22 -7.38 -6.49
C VAL A 62 -10.54 -8.49 -7.27
N LYS A 63 -11.05 -9.71 -7.17
CA LYS A 63 -10.51 -10.88 -7.87
C LYS A 63 -10.55 -10.69 -9.40
N LEU A 64 -11.71 -10.33 -9.95
CA LEU A 64 -11.88 -10.09 -11.38
C LEU A 64 -10.96 -8.96 -11.87
N ALA A 65 -10.85 -7.88 -11.10
CA ALA A 65 -9.97 -6.76 -11.43
C ALA A 65 -8.49 -7.15 -11.43
N ILE A 66 -8.03 -7.92 -10.44
CA ILE A 66 -6.65 -8.41 -10.38
C ILE A 66 -6.36 -9.30 -11.58
N LYS A 67 -7.23 -10.28 -11.87
CA LYS A 67 -7.05 -11.18 -13.00
C LYS A 67 -6.94 -10.41 -14.32
N SER A 68 -7.91 -9.54 -14.59
CA SER A 68 -7.92 -8.73 -15.83
C SER A 68 -6.68 -7.83 -15.95
N THR A 69 -6.24 -7.24 -14.84
CA THR A 69 -5.07 -6.37 -14.82
C THR A 69 -3.77 -7.15 -15.01
N VAL A 70 -3.67 -8.35 -14.44
CA VAL A 70 -2.52 -9.24 -14.65
C VAL A 70 -2.45 -9.72 -16.10
N GLU A 71 -3.58 -10.07 -16.71
CA GLU A 71 -3.65 -10.45 -18.12
C GLU A 71 -3.20 -9.30 -19.04
N LYS A 72 -3.61 -8.07 -18.74
CA LYS A 72 -3.31 -6.89 -19.55
C LYS A 72 -1.90 -6.34 -19.37
N ASN A 73 -1.45 -6.24 -18.12
CA ASN A 73 -0.24 -5.47 -17.75
C ASN A 73 0.91 -6.37 -17.26
N GLY A 74 0.69 -7.69 -17.21
CA GLY A 74 1.64 -8.67 -16.70
C GLY A 74 1.53 -8.91 -15.19
N PRO A 75 2.32 -9.85 -14.66
CA PRO A 75 2.22 -10.29 -13.25
C PRO A 75 2.56 -9.15 -12.28
N ILE A 76 1.74 -9.00 -11.24
CA ILE A 76 2.01 -8.06 -10.14
C ILE A 76 3.15 -8.62 -9.30
N THR A 77 4.23 -7.86 -9.18
CA THR A 77 5.42 -8.24 -8.40
C THR A 77 5.63 -7.38 -7.16
N LEU A 78 4.84 -6.32 -6.99
CA LEU A 78 4.89 -5.43 -5.84
C LEU A 78 3.47 -4.98 -5.45
N VAL A 79 3.14 -5.06 -4.17
CA VAL A 79 1.87 -4.58 -3.62
C VAL A 79 2.14 -3.57 -2.52
N VAL A 80 1.54 -2.38 -2.59
CA VAL A 80 1.53 -1.40 -1.49
C VAL A 80 0.09 -1.25 -1.02
N ALA A 81 -0.20 -1.69 0.19
CA ALA A 81 -1.57 -1.81 0.66
C ALA A 81 -1.78 -1.05 1.96
N TRP A 82 -2.60 -0.01 1.92
CA TRP A 82 -3.25 0.53 3.12
C TRP A 82 -4.72 0.13 3.11
N VAL A 83 -5.04 -0.87 3.94
CA VAL A 83 -6.38 -1.45 4.02
C VAL A 83 -6.98 -1.13 5.39
N HIS A 84 -8.19 -0.59 5.40
CA HIS A 84 -8.88 -0.29 6.65
C HIS A 84 -9.22 -1.58 7.42
N SER A 85 -9.23 -1.53 8.75
CA SER A 85 -9.47 -2.71 9.60
C SER A 85 -10.84 -3.38 9.42
N SER A 86 -11.78 -2.72 8.74
CA SER A 86 -13.07 -3.29 8.34
C SER A 86 -12.93 -4.35 7.25
N ALA A 87 -11.93 -4.25 6.37
CA ALA A 87 -11.70 -5.19 5.27
C ALA A 87 -10.66 -6.25 5.64
N LYS A 88 -10.95 -7.03 6.68
CA LYS A 88 -10.02 -8.03 7.25
C LYS A 88 -9.49 -9.05 6.24
N HIS A 89 -10.28 -9.37 5.22
CA HIS A 89 -9.95 -10.42 4.24
C HIS A 89 -9.37 -9.90 2.92
N ALA A 90 -9.51 -8.60 2.62
CA ALA A 90 -9.13 -8.04 1.33
C ALA A 90 -7.67 -8.37 0.98
N LEU A 91 -6.74 -8.11 1.90
CA LEU A 91 -5.31 -8.35 1.62
C LEU A 91 -4.98 -9.85 1.46
N SER A 92 -5.63 -10.72 2.23
CA SER A 92 -5.50 -12.18 2.09
C SER A 92 -6.01 -12.65 0.73
N ASN A 93 -7.16 -12.15 0.28
CA ASN A 93 -7.77 -12.55 -0.98
C ASN A 93 -6.94 -12.09 -2.18
N ILE A 94 -6.38 -10.88 -2.11
CA ILE A 94 -5.40 -10.39 -3.09
C ILE A 94 -4.19 -11.33 -3.14
N CYS A 95 -3.62 -11.69 -1.99
CA CYS A 95 -2.48 -12.61 -1.95
C CYS A 95 -2.81 -13.97 -2.57
N LYS A 96 -4.00 -14.54 -2.27
CA LYS A 96 -4.43 -15.81 -2.86
C LYS A 96 -4.45 -15.77 -4.39
N GLU A 97 -4.94 -14.67 -4.97
CA GLU A 97 -4.97 -14.52 -6.43
C GLU A 97 -3.55 -14.37 -7.00
N LEU A 98 -2.67 -13.60 -6.33
CA LEU A 98 -1.28 -13.46 -6.75
C LEU A 98 -0.48 -14.77 -6.61
N ASP A 99 -0.81 -15.61 -5.62
CA ASP A 99 -0.20 -16.91 -5.37
C ASP A 99 -0.55 -17.95 -6.46
N LEU A 100 -1.59 -17.70 -7.28
CA LEU A 100 -1.87 -18.51 -8.48
C LEU A 100 -0.81 -18.33 -9.57
N SER A 101 -0.08 -17.21 -9.55
CA SER A 101 1.05 -16.97 -10.43
C SER A 101 2.30 -17.73 -9.98
N SER A 102 3.18 -18.07 -10.92
CA SER A 102 4.50 -18.64 -10.59
C SER A 102 5.51 -17.60 -10.10
N LYS A 103 5.16 -16.30 -10.14
CA LYS A 103 6.07 -15.20 -9.77
C LYS A 103 6.04 -14.92 -8.26
N THR A 104 7.21 -14.60 -7.71
CA THR A 104 7.34 -14.05 -6.36
C THR A 104 6.95 -12.58 -6.36
N TYR A 105 6.41 -12.10 -5.24
CA TYR A 105 6.04 -10.70 -5.08
C TYR A 105 6.38 -10.20 -3.67
N SER A 106 6.56 -8.88 -3.56
CA SER A 106 6.73 -8.20 -2.27
C SER A 106 5.44 -7.48 -1.89
N LEU A 107 4.97 -7.71 -0.67
CA LEU A 107 3.81 -7.02 -0.10
C LEU A 107 4.28 -6.06 1.00
N PHE A 108 4.11 -4.77 0.75
CA PHE A 108 4.30 -3.69 1.72
C PHE A 108 2.94 -3.27 2.31
N HIS A 109 2.64 -3.80 3.49
CA HIS A 109 1.41 -3.48 4.20
C HIS A 109 1.60 -2.29 5.13
N ILE A 110 0.89 -1.21 4.82
CA ILE A 110 0.89 0.03 5.56
C ILE A 110 -0.08 -0.11 6.73
N LEU A 111 0.43 0.07 7.94
CA LEU A 111 -0.28 -0.17 9.20
C LEU A 111 -0.24 1.08 10.07
N GLY A 112 -1.27 1.29 10.89
CA GLY A 112 -1.24 2.34 11.91
C GLY A 112 -0.35 1.96 13.11
N SER A 113 0.05 2.94 13.90
CA SER A 113 1.01 2.78 15.02
C SER A 113 0.66 1.69 16.04
N LYS A 114 -0.61 1.29 16.20
CA LYS A 114 -0.98 0.15 17.07
C LYS A 114 -0.27 -1.15 16.67
N ALA A 115 0.06 -1.31 15.39
CA ALA A 115 0.70 -2.53 14.89
C ALA A 115 2.11 -2.76 15.46
N SER A 116 2.82 -1.72 15.92
CA SER A 116 4.16 -1.89 16.54
C SER A 116 4.13 -2.72 17.82
N ARG A 117 2.97 -2.81 18.47
CA ARG A 117 2.73 -3.59 19.69
C ARG A 117 2.01 -4.91 19.43
N MET A 118 1.88 -5.31 18.17
CA MET A 118 1.18 -6.53 17.75
C MET A 118 2.12 -7.45 16.98
N THR A 119 2.08 -8.73 17.31
CA THR A 119 2.77 -9.78 16.55
C THR A 119 2.35 -9.74 15.08
N ALA A 120 3.32 -9.84 14.18
CA ALA A 120 3.06 -9.92 12.75
C ALA A 120 2.26 -11.17 12.42
N GLN A 121 1.11 -10.97 11.77
CA GLN A 121 0.38 -12.06 11.13
C GLN A 121 1.13 -12.47 9.86
N LYS A 122 1.14 -13.77 9.57
CA LYS A 122 1.62 -14.27 8.28
C LYS A 122 0.56 -13.97 7.22
N ILE A 123 0.96 -13.34 6.12
CA ILE A 123 0.09 -13.02 4.99
C ILE A 123 0.77 -13.49 3.70
N GLY A 124 0.00 -14.17 2.85
CA GLY A 124 0.47 -14.76 1.59
C GLY A 124 1.19 -16.11 1.76
N SER A 125 1.51 -16.74 0.63
CA SER A 125 2.27 -18.00 0.58
C SER A 125 3.78 -17.80 0.75
N THR A 126 4.57 -18.86 0.56
CA THR A 126 6.04 -18.81 0.49
C THR A 126 6.58 -17.96 -0.67
N ARG A 127 5.73 -17.56 -1.63
CA ARG A 127 6.08 -16.65 -2.73
C ARG A 127 5.95 -15.17 -2.34
N CYS A 128 5.32 -14.89 -1.21
CA CYS A 128 5.10 -13.56 -0.68
C CYS A 128 6.24 -13.15 0.27
N SER A 129 7.00 -12.13 -0.10
CA SER A 129 7.86 -11.41 0.85
C SER A 129 7.01 -10.35 1.56
N TYR A 130 6.62 -10.64 2.80
CA TYR A 130 5.73 -9.76 3.57
C TYR A 130 6.54 -8.74 4.39
N HIS A 131 6.25 -7.46 4.16
CA HIS A 131 6.87 -6.32 4.79
C HIS A 131 5.80 -5.45 5.48
N ARG A 132 6.09 -5.04 6.71
CA ARG A 132 5.24 -4.14 7.50
C ARG A 132 5.84 -2.73 7.50
N ILE A 133 5.07 -1.75 7.03
CA ILE A 133 5.41 -0.34 7.17
C ILE A 133 4.43 0.28 8.17
N ILE A 134 4.93 0.62 9.35
CA ILE A 134 4.12 1.09 10.48
C ILE A 134 4.22 2.60 10.57
N LEU A 135 3.07 3.27 10.43
CA LEU A 135 2.94 4.70 10.54
C LEU A 135 2.88 5.10 12.02
N GLY A 136 3.95 5.74 12.48
CA GLY A 136 4.09 6.30 13.81
C GLY A 136 3.54 7.72 13.92
N PHE A 137 4.25 8.52 14.71
CA PHE A 137 4.03 9.95 14.90
C PHE A 137 5.38 10.67 14.99
N ILE A 138 5.36 11.99 14.92
CA ILE A 138 6.53 12.85 15.18
C ILE A 138 6.38 13.42 16.58
N LEU A 139 7.48 13.47 17.34
CA LEU A 139 7.52 14.26 18.57
C LEU A 139 7.99 15.66 18.23
N GLU A 140 7.15 16.62 18.57
CA GLU A 140 7.57 17.99 18.83
C GLU A 140 8.01 18.08 20.31
N ASP A 141 8.51 19.25 20.72
CA ASP A 141 9.15 19.46 22.03
C ASP A 141 8.47 18.73 23.21
N THR A 142 7.15 18.87 23.33
CA THR A 142 6.38 18.33 24.47
C THR A 142 5.21 17.43 24.08
N TYR A 143 4.92 17.27 22.78
CA TYR A 143 3.75 16.51 22.32
C TYR A 143 4.02 15.75 21.02
N GLY A 144 3.28 14.67 20.79
CA GLY A 144 3.27 13.99 19.50
C GLY A 144 2.25 14.59 18.54
N ARG A 145 2.61 14.69 17.26
CA ARG A 145 1.68 14.99 16.16
C ARG A 145 1.63 13.87 15.13
N TRP A 146 0.50 13.75 14.43
CA TRP A 146 0.40 12.83 13.31
C TRP A 146 1.35 13.21 12.17
N LEU A 147 1.77 12.19 11.42
CA LEU A 147 2.54 12.36 10.20
C LEU A 147 1.70 13.10 9.15
N THR A 148 2.33 14.01 8.40
CA THR A 148 1.73 14.60 7.21
C THR A 148 1.66 13.58 6.07
N HIS A 149 0.86 13.83 5.04
CA HIS A 149 0.84 12.97 3.85
C HIS A 149 2.21 12.87 3.18
N GLU A 150 2.99 13.94 3.21
CA GLU A 150 4.36 13.98 2.67
C GLU A 150 5.30 13.10 3.50
N GLU A 151 5.27 13.23 4.82
CA GLU A 151 6.09 12.39 5.72
C GLU A 151 5.71 10.90 5.59
N ILE A 152 4.41 10.60 5.43
CA ILE A 152 3.93 9.24 5.15
C ILE A 152 4.50 8.74 3.83
N ALA A 153 4.37 9.51 2.76
CA ALA A 153 4.84 9.08 1.44
C ALA A 153 6.36 8.85 1.41
N ASP A 154 7.17 9.78 1.94
CA ASP A 154 8.63 9.60 2.03
C ASP A 154 9.01 8.40 2.89
N GLY A 155 8.35 8.26 4.04
CA GLY A 155 8.59 7.14 4.93
C GLY A 155 8.25 5.80 4.31
N VAL A 156 7.16 5.73 3.54
CA VAL A 156 6.74 4.53 2.81
C VAL A 156 7.71 4.20 1.69
N ILE A 157 8.14 5.19 0.90
CA ILE A 157 9.14 5.00 -0.17
C ILE A 157 10.44 4.43 0.41
N LYS A 158 10.99 5.05 1.47
CA LYS A 158 12.18 4.55 2.18
C LYS A 158 11.97 3.14 2.74
N GLY A 159 10.75 2.85 3.23
CA GLY A 159 10.38 1.52 3.71
C GLY A 159 10.42 0.48 2.59
N ILE A 160 9.89 0.80 1.41
CA ILE A 160 9.91 -0.05 0.21
C ILE A 160 11.36 -0.32 -0.22
N GLU A 161 12.18 0.73 -0.32
CA GLU A 161 13.60 0.64 -0.71
C GLU A 161 14.40 -0.21 0.27
N SER A 162 14.12 -0.11 1.58
CA SER A 162 14.84 -0.83 2.62
C SER A 162 14.62 -2.36 2.57
N LYS A 163 13.49 -2.81 2.04
CA LYS A 163 13.03 -4.21 2.02
C LYS A 163 13.12 -4.92 3.38
N ARG A 164 13.07 -4.17 4.48
CA ARG A 164 13.08 -4.76 5.83
C ARG A 164 11.74 -5.42 6.13
N ALA A 165 11.74 -6.48 6.93
CA ALA A 165 10.51 -7.13 7.37
C ALA A 165 9.58 -6.15 8.11
N GLU A 166 10.16 -5.21 8.86
CA GLU A 166 9.44 -4.13 9.52
C GLU A 166 10.19 -2.79 9.38
N TRP A 167 9.42 -1.73 9.13
CA TRP A 167 9.88 -0.36 9.00
C TRP A 167 8.91 0.57 9.72
N ILE A 168 9.41 1.52 10.52
CA ILE A 168 8.58 2.51 11.22
C ILE A 168 8.82 3.88 10.58
N VAL A 169 7.73 4.55 10.19
CA VAL A 169 7.74 5.94 9.74
C VAL A 169 7.49 6.85 10.94
N GLY A 170 8.40 7.78 11.21
CA GLY A 170 8.40 8.54 12.47
C GLY A 170 8.84 7.66 13.62
N ARG A 171 8.08 7.66 14.73
CA ARG A 171 8.32 6.76 15.88
C ARG A 171 7.03 6.20 16.46
N ALA A 172 7.15 5.06 17.15
CA ALA A 172 6.04 4.40 17.83
C ALA A 172 6.03 4.62 19.35
N GLU A 173 7.12 5.13 19.92
CA GLU A 173 7.34 5.32 21.35
C GLU A 173 7.94 6.72 21.63
N PRO A 174 7.72 7.30 22.83
CA PRO A 174 6.94 6.76 23.94
C PRO A 174 5.43 6.84 23.65
N TRP A 175 4.71 5.74 23.90
CA TRP A 175 3.30 5.57 23.55
C TRP A 175 2.37 6.57 24.24
N GLU A 176 2.76 7.05 25.41
CA GLU A 176 2.03 8.04 26.20
C GLU A 176 1.91 9.38 25.45
N LEU A 177 2.87 9.67 24.57
CA LEU A 177 2.90 10.86 23.73
C LEU A 177 2.26 10.65 22.35
N ARG A 178 1.74 9.45 22.07
CA ARG A 178 1.03 9.18 20.82
C ARG A 178 -0.19 10.09 20.73
N PRO A 179 -0.38 10.83 19.61
CA PRO A 179 -1.54 11.70 19.46
C PRO A 179 -2.86 10.93 19.66
N LYS A 180 -3.79 11.55 20.37
CA LYS A 180 -5.16 11.07 20.52
C LYS A 180 -6.02 11.75 19.45
N TRP A 181 -7.02 11.01 18.96
CA TRP A 181 -8.08 11.58 18.12
C TRP A 181 -9.08 12.29 19.01
#